data_AF-A0A812G9K2-F1
#
_entry.id   AF-A0A812G9K2-F1
#
_cell.length_a   1.000
_cell.length_b   1.000
_cell.length_c   1.000
_cell.angle_alpha   90.00
_cell.angle_beta   90.00
_cell.angle_gamma   90.00
#
_symmetry.space_group_name_H-M   'P 1'
#
loop_
_entity.id
_entity.type
_entity.pdbx_description
1 polymer ?
#
loop_
_entity_poly.entity_id
_entity_poly.type
_entity_poly.pdbx_seq_one_letter_code
_entity_poly.pdbx_strand_id
1 'polypeptide(L)'
;MNQDGKKQLSGHRRKSASSFWKVVGFAFLPIVIGYQVLWSRYFANAPQEFWTNGMYHNALLVKLSSELLMYLFMLWYLMFKTSSKHTISKPVVNSIFLIIILYTSYGLLIELYSI
;
A
#
# COMPACT_ATOMS: atom_id res chain seq x y z
N MET A 1 -41.28 -23.68 -1.65
CA MET A 1 -40.41 -22.49 -1.48
C MET A 1 -38.99 -22.89 -1.89
N ASN A 2 -38.53 -22.40 -3.04
CA ASN A 2 -37.54 -23.07 -3.90
C ASN A 2 -36.11 -23.01 -3.35
N GLN A 3 -35.47 -24.16 -3.10
CA GLN A 3 -34.08 -24.25 -2.63
C GLN A 3 -33.06 -23.70 -3.65
N ASP A 4 -33.43 -23.63 -4.92
CA ASP A 4 -32.58 -23.11 -6.00
C ASP A 4 -32.35 -21.59 -5.94
N GLY A 5 -33.31 -20.82 -5.40
CA GLY A 5 -33.16 -19.37 -5.23
C GLY A 5 -32.08 -18.98 -4.21
N LYS A 6 -31.89 -19.80 -3.15
CA LYS A 6 -30.83 -19.59 -2.15
C LYS A 6 -29.44 -19.98 -2.68
N LYS A 7 -29.35 -20.97 -3.58
CA LYS A 7 -28.08 -21.35 -4.23
C LYS A 7 -27.59 -20.29 -5.22
N GLN A 8 -28.47 -19.64 -5.98
CA GLN A 8 -28.06 -18.56 -6.90
C GLN A 8 -27.61 -17.27 -6.18
N LEU A 9 -28.32 -16.85 -5.13
CA LEU A 9 -27.96 -15.65 -4.35
C LEU A 9 -26.61 -15.83 -3.60
N SER A 10 -26.30 -17.05 -3.17
CA SER A 10 -25.00 -17.37 -2.55
C SER A 10 -23.87 -17.51 -3.57
N GLY A 11 -24.16 -17.95 -4.80
CA GLY A 11 -23.19 -18.02 -5.90
C GLY A 11 -22.70 -16.64 -6.35
N HIS A 12 -23.57 -15.64 -6.36
CA HIS A 12 -23.20 -14.28 -6.78
C HIS A 12 -22.37 -13.53 -5.71
N ARG A 13 -22.69 -13.71 -4.41
CA ARG A 13 -21.87 -13.17 -3.30
C ARG A 13 -20.53 -13.91 -3.13
N ARG A 14 -20.43 -15.19 -3.51
CA ARG A 14 -19.19 -15.98 -3.40
C ARG A 14 -18.13 -15.64 -4.46
N LYS A 15 -18.52 -15.04 -5.59
CA LYS A 15 -17.57 -14.68 -6.67
C LYS A 15 -16.65 -13.49 -6.34
N SER A 16 -16.95 -12.72 -5.29
CA SER A 16 -16.17 -11.54 -4.89
C SER A 16 -15.27 -11.77 -3.67
N ALA A 17 -15.00 -13.02 -3.27
CA ALA A 17 -13.92 -13.29 -2.34
C ALA A 17 -12.59 -13.30 -3.12
N SER A 18 -12.07 -12.11 -3.42
CA SER A 18 -10.72 -11.96 -3.95
C SER A 18 -9.75 -12.59 -2.95
N SER A 19 -9.02 -13.62 -3.37
CA SER A 19 -8.07 -14.32 -2.52
C SER A 19 -7.03 -13.33 -2.01
N PHE A 20 -6.88 -13.23 -0.68
CA PHE A 20 -5.95 -12.32 0.02
C PHE A 20 -4.58 -12.19 -0.68
N TRP A 21 -3.96 -13.33 -1.02
CA TRP A 21 -2.65 -13.38 -1.66
C TRP A 21 -2.64 -12.88 -3.11
N LYS A 22 -3.77 -12.98 -3.83
CA LYS A 22 -3.87 -12.40 -5.17
C LYS A 22 -3.83 -10.88 -5.11
N VAL A 23 -4.47 -10.27 -4.12
CA VAL A 23 -4.43 -8.82 -3.92
C VAL A 23 -3.02 -8.37 -3.56
N VAL A 24 -2.41 -9.02 -2.56
CA VAL A 24 -1.05 -8.66 -2.12
C VAL A 24 -0.04 -8.84 -3.27
N GLY A 25 -0.05 -10.01 -3.92
CA GLY A 25 0.96 -10.37 -4.92
C GLY A 25 0.75 -9.74 -6.30
N PHE A 26 -0.49 -9.67 -6.81
CA PHE A 26 -0.74 -9.20 -8.18
C PHE A 26 -1.21 -7.75 -8.27
N ALA A 27 -1.77 -7.18 -7.20
CA ALA A 27 -2.17 -5.77 -7.21
C ALA A 27 -1.14 -4.90 -6.50
N PHE A 28 -0.82 -5.19 -5.24
CA PHE A 28 0.01 -4.27 -4.45
C PHE A 28 1.49 -4.34 -4.76
N LEU A 29 2.05 -5.54 -4.89
CA LEU A 29 3.48 -5.70 -5.15
C LEU A 29 3.95 -4.96 -6.42
N PRO A 30 3.27 -5.07 -7.60
CA PRO A 30 3.69 -4.36 -8.79
C PRO A 30 3.54 -2.84 -8.67
N ILE A 31 2.52 -2.36 -7.97
CA ILE A 31 2.31 -0.91 -7.72
C ILE A 31 3.47 -0.35 -6.88
N VAL A 32 3.83 -1.03 -5.79
CA VAL A 32 4.93 -0.60 -4.91
C VAL A 32 6.26 -0.62 -5.67
N ILE A 33 6.55 -1.69 -6.42
CA ILE A 33 7.79 -1.80 -7.20
C ILE A 33 7.85 -0.67 -8.26
N GLY A 34 6.78 -0.47 -9.02
CA GLY A 34 6.72 0.59 -10.04
C GLY A 34 6.93 1.97 -9.45
N TYR A 35 6.30 2.24 -8.30
CA TYR A 35 6.48 3.48 -7.57
C TYR A 35 7.93 3.70 -7.11
N GLN A 36 8.58 2.67 -6.53
CA GLN A 36 9.99 2.76 -6.13
C GLN A 36 10.92 3.00 -7.33
N VAL A 37 10.66 2.36 -8.48
CA VAL A 37 11.43 2.55 -9.71
C VAL A 37 11.28 3.97 -10.26
N LEU A 38 10.06 4.52 -10.24
CA LEU A 38 9.81 5.89 -10.70
C LEU A 38 10.61 6.91 -9.88
N TRP A 39 10.56 6.82 -8.56
CA TRP A 39 11.35 7.69 -7.69
C TRP A 39 12.86 7.46 -7.81
N SER A 40 13.29 6.21 -7.94
CA SER A 40 14.70 5.90 -8.19
C SER A 40 15.22 6.57 -9.46
N ARG A 41 14.45 6.50 -10.55
CA ARG A 41 14.78 7.20 -11.80
C ARG A 41 14.72 8.72 -11.65
N TYR A 42 13.76 9.24 -10.91
CA TYR A 42 13.66 10.68 -10.65
C TYR A 42 14.91 11.21 -9.96
N PHE A 43 15.34 10.58 -8.85
CA PHE A 43 16.55 11.01 -8.13
C PHE A 43 17.85 10.73 -8.90
N ALA A 44 17.91 9.66 -9.70
CA ALA A 44 19.08 9.35 -10.51
C ALA A 44 19.33 10.39 -11.62
N ASN A 45 18.29 11.07 -12.10
CA ASN A 45 18.39 12.11 -13.12
C ASN A 45 18.29 13.53 -12.55
N ALA A 46 18.26 13.69 -11.23
CA ALA A 46 18.15 14.99 -10.60
C ALA A 46 19.45 15.80 -10.76
N PRO A 47 19.40 17.05 -11.21
CA PRO A 47 20.59 17.90 -11.35
C PRO A 47 21.21 18.19 -9.98
N GLN A 48 22.50 18.52 -9.93
CA GLN A 48 23.23 18.68 -8.66
C GLN A 48 22.64 19.79 -7.75
N GLU A 49 22.08 20.84 -8.36
CA GLU A 49 21.39 21.95 -7.67
C GLU A 49 20.11 21.52 -6.93
N PHE A 50 19.51 20.39 -7.32
CA PHE A 50 18.32 19.84 -6.66
C PHE A 50 18.59 19.47 -5.21
N TRP A 51 19.81 18.97 -4.92
CA TRP A 51 20.23 18.51 -3.60
C TRP A 51 20.51 19.66 -2.63
N THR A 52 20.80 20.86 -3.15
CA THR A 52 21.24 22.00 -2.34
C THR A 52 20.16 23.06 -2.11
N ASN A 53 19.14 23.16 -2.98
CA ASN A 53 18.17 24.28 -2.97
C ASN A 53 16.85 24.01 -2.22
N GLY A 54 16.82 23.11 -1.23
CA GLY A 54 15.59 22.76 -0.49
C GLY A 54 14.51 22.02 -1.31
N MET A 55 14.64 21.99 -2.63
CA MET A 55 13.82 21.21 -3.57
C MET A 55 13.85 19.71 -3.27
N TYR A 56 15.03 19.19 -2.89
CA TYR A 56 15.20 17.83 -2.38
C TYR A 56 14.24 17.50 -1.24
N HIS A 57 14.11 18.42 -0.29
CA HIS A 57 13.33 18.22 0.91
C HIS A 57 11.82 18.20 0.62
N ASN A 58 11.37 19.13 -0.23
CA ASN A 58 9.99 19.12 -0.73
C ASN A 58 9.67 17.84 -1.51
N ALA A 59 10.61 17.35 -2.34
CA ALA A 59 10.42 16.12 -3.08
C ALA A 59 10.37 14.88 -2.18
N LEU A 60 11.21 14.83 -1.14
CA LEU A 60 11.15 13.76 -0.13
C LEU A 60 9.83 13.80 0.65
N LEU A 61 9.36 14.98 1.07
CA LEU A 61 8.06 15.12 1.73
C LEU A 61 6.92 14.61 0.85
N VAL A 62 6.91 14.96 -0.45
CA VAL A 62 5.93 14.46 -1.40
C VAL A 62 6.03 12.93 -1.55
N LYS A 63 7.24 12.39 -1.69
CA LYS A 63 7.47 10.95 -1.79
C LYS A 63 6.95 10.21 -0.55
N LEU A 64 7.37 10.62 0.64
CA LEU A 64 7.01 9.95 1.88
C LEU A 64 5.51 10.09 2.17
N SER A 65 4.91 11.24 1.86
CA SER A 65 3.46 11.46 2.02
C SER A 65 2.65 10.54 1.11
N SER A 66 3.07 10.38 -0.14
CA SER A 66 2.38 9.50 -1.09
C SER A 66 2.62 8.01 -0.80
N GLU A 67 3.81 7.61 -0.33
CA GLU A 67 4.06 6.27 0.21
C GLU A 67 3.14 5.95 1.40
N LEU A 68 3.04 6.87 2.34
CA LEU A 68 2.21 6.71 3.52
C LEU A 68 0.73 6.51 3.14
N LEU A 69 0.20 7.36 2.27
CA LEU A 69 -1.18 7.23 1.76
C LEU A 69 -1.41 5.91 1.05
N MET A 70 -0.45 5.47 0.22
CA MET A 70 -0.51 4.19 -0.48
C MET A 70 -0.56 3.02 0.52
N TYR A 71 0.32 2.99 1.52
CA TYR A 71 0.34 1.91 2.51
C TYR A 71 -0.90 1.92 3.40
N LEU A 72 -1.40 3.09 3.80
CA LEU A 72 -2.67 3.22 4.53
C LEU A 72 -3.84 2.66 3.73
N PHE A 73 -3.92 2.98 2.43
CA PHE A 73 -4.96 2.46 1.55
C PHE A 73 -4.85 0.94 1.37
N MET A 74 -3.63 0.42 1.19
CA MET A 74 -3.38 -1.03 1.11
C MET A 74 -3.79 -1.74 2.40
N LEU A 75 -3.42 -1.22 3.57
CA LEU A 75 -3.80 -1.78 4.86
C LEU A 75 -5.32 -1.75 5.06
N TRP A 76 -5.96 -0.62 4.76
CA TRP A 76 -7.42 -0.49 4.82
C TRP A 76 -8.12 -1.52 3.93
N TYR A 77 -7.66 -1.66 2.69
CA TYR A 77 -8.20 -2.65 1.76
C TYR A 77 -8.00 -4.08 2.28
N LEU A 78 -6.83 -4.42 2.83
CA LEU A 78 -6.57 -5.74 3.41
C LEU A 78 -7.47 -6.01 4.61
N MET A 79 -7.64 -5.04 5.50
CA MET A 79 -8.51 -5.18 6.67
C MET A 79 -9.97 -5.44 6.29
N PHE A 80 -10.55 -4.63 5.40
CA PHE A 80 -12.00 -4.60 5.17
C PHE A 80 -12.48 -5.36 3.93
N LYS A 81 -11.65 -5.51 2.89
CA LYS A 81 -12.08 -6.05 1.59
C LYS A 81 -11.52 -7.42 1.25
N THR A 82 -10.54 -7.92 2.00
CA THR A 82 -9.93 -9.22 1.73
C THR A 82 -10.27 -10.28 2.77
N SER A 83 -10.53 -11.49 2.27
CA SER A 83 -10.72 -12.69 3.08
C SER A 83 -9.56 -13.64 2.83
N SER A 84 -8.92 -14.09 3.91
CA SER A 84 -7.87 -15.10 3.85
C SER A 84 -8.42 -16.45 4.27
N LYS A 85 -8.03 -17.50 3.54
CA LYS A 85 -8.27 -18.90 3.94
C LYS A 85 -7.47 -19.28 5.20
N HIS A 86 -6.36 -18.59 5.45
CA HIS A 86 -5.51 -18.79 6.62
C HIS A 86 -5.73 -17.68 7.64
N THR A 87 -6.31 -18.02 8.79
CA THR A 87 -6.69 -17.07 9.86
C THR A 87 -5.51 -16.24 10.36
N ILE A 88 -4.30 -16.81 10.40
CA ILE A 88 -3.08 -16.16 10.92
C ILE A 88 -2.38 -15.28 9.87
N SER A 89 -2.52 -15.55 8.58
CA SER A 89 -1.76 -14.81 7.55
C SER A 89 -2.20 -13.35 7.45
N LYS A 90 -3.49 -13.08 7.70
CA LYS A 90 -4.06 -11.73 7.65
C LYS A 90 -3.50 -10.80 8.73
N PRO A 91 -3.52 -11.15 10.04
CA PRO A 91 -2.92 -10.30 11.06
C PRO A 91 -1.42 -10.13 10.86
N VAL A 92 -0.67 -11.16 10.44
CA VAL A 92 0.78 -11.04 10.19
C VAL A 92 1.08 -10.01 9.10
N VAL A 93 0.41 -10.11 7.95
CA VAL A 93 0.63 -9.15 6.85
C VAL A 93 0.17 -7.75 7.25
N ASN A 94 -0.94 -7.61 7.98
CA ASN A 94 -1.37 -6.31 8.50
C ASN A 94 -0.35 -5.71 9.47
N SER A 95 0.28 -6.52 10.34
CA SER A 95 1.35 -6.07 11.24
C SER A 95 2.57 -5.59 10.46
N ILE A 96 2.95 -6.27 9.36
CA ILE A 96 4.04 -5.81 8.49
C ILE A 96 3.71 -4.45 7.88
N PHE A 97 2.50 -4.28 7.33
CA PHE A 97 2.05 -2.99 6.80
C PHE A 97 2.04 -1.91 7.88
N LEU A 98 1.61 -2.23 9.11
CA LEU A 98 1.62 -1.29 10.23
C LEU A 98 3.04 -0.82 10.55
N ILE A 99 4.01 -1.73 10.60
CA ILE A 99 5.43 -1.40 10.83
C ILE A 99 5.96 -0.48 9.74
N ILE A 100 5.65 -0.79 8.47
CA ILE A 100 6.06 0.04 7.33
C ILE A 100 5.46 1.44 7.44
N ILE A 101 4.17 1.56 7.74
CA ILE A 101 3.49 2.86 7.94
C ILE A 101 4.16 3.64 9.06
N LEU A 102 4.42 3.02 10.22
CA LEU A 102 5.09 3.70 11.34
C LEU A 102 6.48 4.20 10.93
N TYR A 103 7.24 3.40 10.20
CA TYR A 103 8.56 3.79 9.71
C TYR A 103 8.49 4.95 8.69
N THR A 104 7.58 4.89 7.73
CA THR A 104 7.37 5.97 6.75
C THR A 104 6.88 7.25 7.44
N SER A 105 5.95 7.15 8.40
CA SER A 105 5.51 8.29 9.20
C SER A 105 6.64 8.91 10.01
N TYR A 106 7.51 8.09 10.60
CA TYR A 106 8.68 8.59 11.32
C TYR A 106 9.64 9.35 10.41
N GLY A 107 9.95 8.80 9.23
CA GLY A 107 10.73 9.52 8.22
C GLY A 107 10.08 10.83 7.79
N LEU A 108 8.77 10.84 7.59
CA LEU A 108 8.03 12.05 7.22
C LEU A 108 8.07 13.11 8.32
N LEU A 109 7.99 12.71 9.59
CA LEU A 109 8.15 13.65 10.71
C LEU A 109 9.56 14.23 10.76
N ILE A 110 10.60 13.41 10.55
CA ILE A 110 11.99 13.91 10.49
C ILE A 110 12.11 14.97 9.41
N GLU A 111 11.63 14.69 8.20
CA GLU A 111 11.69 15.67 7.12
C GLU A 111 10.87 16.92 7.46
N LEU A 112 9.67 16.79 8.03
CA LEU A 112 8.84 17.95 8.39
C LEU A 112 9.50 18.86 9.43
N TYR A 113 10.26 18.30 10.37
CA TYR A 113 10.96 19.04 11.44
C TYR A 113 12.40 19.42 11.09
N SER A 114 12.89 19.07 9.90
CA SER A 114 14.22 19.44 9.41
C SER A 114 14.20 20.72 8.54
N ILE A 115 13.01 21.33 8.37
CA ILE A 115 12.79 22.68 7.81
C ILE A 115 12.98 23.72 8.93
#